data_AF-A0A3N5QY53-F1
#
_entry.id   AF-A0A3N5QY53-F1
#
_cell.length_a   1.000
_cell.length_b   1.000
_cell.length_c   1.000
_cell.angle_alpha   90.00
_cell.angle_beta   90.00
_cell.angle_gamma   90.00
#
_symmetry.space_group_name_H-M   'P 1'
#
loop_
_entity.id
_entity.type
_entity.pdbx_description
1 polymer ?
#
loop_
_entity_poly.entity_id
_entity_poly.type
_entity_poly.pdbx_seq_one_letter_code
_entity_poly.pdbx_strand_id
1 'polypeptide(L)'
;MNKSFHGIASLGLAGIAMAVAAVSLFRISWIWGAVYLAVCAAGCAAILHAYCAKCPCRARCGHVFPWQVARFFKNRPSGPYSAFELIVTGAALLLLIGFPQIWLWRHFAAFILFWALTAVAVMQVRFVVCRACDNGYCPANKKKQINP
;
A
#
# COMPACT_ATOMS: atom_id res chain seq x y z
N MET A 1 -20.39 4.75 8.20
CA MET A 1 -19.64 3.63 7.58
C MET A 1 -18.39 3.34 8.38
N ASN A 2 -18.05 2.06 8.57
CA ASN A 2 -16.93 1.64 9.41
C ASN A 2 -15.57 1.83 8.71
N LYS A 3 -14.54 2.33 9.42
CA LYS A 3 -13.18 2.53 8.87
C LYS A 3 -12.55 1.25 8.31
N SER A 4 -12.94 0.09 8.84
CA SER A 4 -12.48 -1.21 8.35
C SER A 4 -13.04 -1.55 6.96
N PHE A 5 -14.27 -1.15 6.65
CA PHE A 5 -14.85 -1.37 5.32
C PHE A 5 -14.06 -0.61 4.26
N HIS A 6 -13.78 0.68 4.50
CA HIS A 6 -12.97 1.48 3.58
C HIS A 6 -11.53 0.96 3.45
N GLY A 7 -10.94 0.43 4.53
CA GLY A 7 -9.62 -0.17 4.46
C GLY A 7 -9.59 -1.47 3.64
N ILE A 8 -10.61 -2.32 3.77
CA ILE A 8 -10.74 -3.54 2.93
C ILE A 8 -11.01 -3.15 1.47
N ALA A 9 -11.93 -2.22 1.23
CA ALA A 9 -12.26 -1.74 -0.11
C ALA A 9 -11.03 -1.12 -0.81
N SER A 10 -10.25 -0.28 -0.12
CA SER A 10 -9.05 0.32 -0.70
C SER A 10 -7.97 -0.70 -1.02
N LEU A 11 -7.80 -1.73 -0.18
CA LEU A 11 -6.87 -2.83 -0.46
C LEU A 11 -7.34 -3.67 -1.65
N GLY A 12 -8.64 -3.93 -1.75
CA GLY A 12 -9.25 -4.62 -2.89
C GLY A 12 -9.03 -3.86 -4.19
N LEU A 13 -9.30 -2.54 -4.20
CA LEU A 13 -9.07 -1.67 -5.35
C LEU A 13 -7.60 -1.65 -5.77
N ALA A 14 -6.67 -1.50 -4.83
CA ALA A 14 -5.24 -1.57 -5.11
C ALA A 14 -4.82 -2.95 -5.65
N GLY A 15 -5.37 -4.03 -5.09
CA GLY A 15 -5.17 -5.40 -5.56
C GLY A 15 -5.63 -5.60 -7.00
N ILE A 16 -6.82 -5.11 -7.35
CA ILE A 16 -7.36 -5.17 -8.71
C ILE A 16 -6.49 -4.33 -9.65
N ALA A 17 -6.04 -3.13 -9.25
CA ALA A 17 -5.14 -2.31 -10.05
C ALA A 17 -3.82 -3.06 -10.36
N MET A 18 -3.21 -3.68 -9.34
CA MET A 18 -2.00 -4.51 -9.52
C MET A 18 -2.27 -5.71 -10.44
N ALA A 19 -3.43 -6.35 -10.35
CA ALA A 19 -3.81 -7.44 -11.25
C ALA A 19 -3.96 -6.97 -12.71
N VAL A 20 -4.59 -5.82 -12.95
CA VAL A 20 -4.70 -5.20 -14.28
C VAL A 20 -3.32 -4.94 -14.88
N ALA A 21 -2.40 -4.40 -14.09
CA ALA A 21 -1.02 -4.18 -14.49
C ALA A 21 -0.32 -5.51 -14.82
N ALA A 22 -0.41 -6.52 -13.94
CA ALA A 22 0.21 -7.82 -14.16
C ALA A 22 -0.30 -8.51 -15.43
N VAL A 23 -1.62 -8.57 -15.64
CA VAL A 23 -2.23 -9.14 -16.85
C VAL A 23 -1.74 -8.42 -18.10
N SER A 24 -1.65 -7.09 -18.06
CA SER A 24 -1.14 -6.29 -19.18
C SER A 24 0.32 -6.62 -19.50
N LEU A 25 1.16 -6.78 -18.47
CA LEU A 25 2.57 -7.15 -18.64
C LEU A 25 2.73 -8.59 -19.14
N PHE A 26 1.94 -9.55 -18.65
CA PHE A 26 1.95 -10.94 -19.15
C PHE A 26 1.59 -11.04 -20.63
N ARG A 27 0.68 -10.17 -21.12
CA ARG A 27 0.35 -10.09 -22.55
C ARG A 27 1.50 -9.59 -23.41
N ILE A 28 2.44 -8.82 -22.83
CA ILE A 28 3.63 -8.32 -23.53
C ILE A 28 4.75 -9.35 -23.45
N SER A 29 5.03 -9.87 -22.26
CA SER A 29 6.06 -10.89 -22.01
C SER A 29 5.83 -11.56 -20.66
N TRP A 30 5.96 -12.89 -20.63
CA TRP A 30 5.89 -13.65 -19.39
C TRP A 30 6.98 -13.22 -18.38
N ILE A 31 8.15 -12.81 -18.86
CA ILE A 31 9.26 -12.35 -18.00
C ILE A 31 8.85 -11.08 -17.27
N TRP A 32 8.32 -10.08 -17.98
CA TRP A 32 7.90 -8.83 -17.35
C TRP A 32 6.73 -9.01 -16.39
N GLY A 33 5.79 -9.89 -16.71
CA GLY A 33 4.73 -10.29 -15.77
C GLY A 33 5.28 -10.91 -14.49
N ALA A 34 6.22 -11.86 -14.60
CA ALA A 34 6.85 -12.50 -13.45
C ALA A 34 7.68 -11.52 -12.60
N VAL A 35 8.47 -10.66 -13.25
CA VAL A 35 9.23 -9.58 -12.59
C VAL A 35 8.30 -8.67 -11.81
N TYR A 36 7.18 -8.25 -12.39
CA TYR A 36 6.23 -7.38 -11.70
C TYR A 36 5.55 -8.07 -10.52
N LEU A 37 5.20 -9.35 -10.62
CA LEU A 37 4.69 -10.11 -9.47
C LEU A 37 5.72 -10.21 -8.33
N ALA A 38 7.00 -10.41 -8.67
CA ALA A 38 8.07 -10.40 -7.67
C ALA A 38 8.23 -9.02 -7.01
N VAL A 39 8.15 -7.94 -7.79
CA VAL A 39 8.12 -6.56 -7.27
C VAL A 39 6.90 -6.33 -6.37
N CYS A 40 5.73 -6.86 -6.75
CA CYS A 40 4.52 -6.79 -5.92
C CYS A 40 4.73 -7.48 -4.57
N ALA A 41 5.21 -8.73 -4.58
CA ALA A 41 5.45 -9.50 -3.37
C ALA A 41 6.50 -8.81 -2.47
N ALA A 42 7.64 -8.41 -3.04
CA ALA A 42 8.71 -7.75 -2.31
C ALA A 42 8.28 -6.37 -1.77
N GLY A 43 7.59 -5.58 -2.58
CA GLY A 43 7.07 -4.26 -2.19
C GLY A 43 6.04 -4.35 -1.08
N CYS A 44 5.07 -5.28 -1.18
CA CYS A 44 4.12 -5.53 -0.11
C CYS A 44 4.82 -6.00 1.17
N ALA A 45 5.75 -6.95 1.09
CA ALA A 45 6.51 -7.41 2.24
C ALA A 45 7.31 -6.27 2.90
N ALA A 46 7.96 -5.42 2.09
CA ALA A 46 8.70 -4.25 2.57
C ALA A 46 7.80 -3.26 3.31
N ILE A 47 6.63 -2.93 2.75
CA ILE A 47 5.65 -2.04 3.41
C ILE A 47 5.14 -2.67 4.71
N LEU A 48 4.81 -3.97 4.69
CA LEU A 48 4.33 -4.68 5.87
C LEU A 48 5.37 -4.67 6.99
N HIS A 49 6.63 -4.92 6.67
CA HIS A 49 7.73 -4.99 7.63
C HIS A 49 8.20 -3.60 8.12
N ALA A 50 8.40 -2.65 7.21
CA ALA A 50 8.91 -1.32 7.51
C ALA A 50 7.85 -0.44 8.20
N TYR A 51 6.58 -0.57 7.79
CA TYR A 51 5.52 0.36 8.17
C TYR A 51 4.42 -0.28 9.03
N CYS A 52 3.78 -1.35 8.54
CA CYS A 52 2.62 -1.93 9.21
C CYS A 52 2.98 -2.64 10.53
N ALA A 53 4.10 -3.38 10.55
CA ALA A 53 4.55 -4.12 11.73
C ALA A 53 4.88 -3.18 12.91
N LYS A 54 5.39 -1.98 12.64
CA LYS A 54 5.70 -0.96 13.67
C LYS A 54 4.51 -0.14 14.15
N CYS A 55 3.38 -0.16 13.44
CA CYS A 55 2.25 0.71 13.73
C CYS A 55 1.67 0.45 15.14
N PRO A 56 1.61 1.45 16.05
CA PRO A 56 1.11 1.24 17.42
C PRO A 56 -0.38 0.89 17.47
N CYS A 57 -1.17 1.37 16.50
CA CYS A 57 -2.59 1.07 16.40
C CYS A 57 -2.90 -0.14 15.50
N ARG A 58 -1.92 -1.00 15.19
CA ARG A 58 -2.05 -2.12 14.24
C ARG A 58 -3.23 -3.06 14.51
N ALA A 59 -3.54 -3.35 15.78
CA ALA A 59 -4.68 -4.20 16.17
C ALA A 59 -6.07 -3.56 15.88
N ARG A 60 -6.14 -2.23 15.77
CA ARG A 60 -7.37 -1.45 15.51
C ARG A 60 -7.34 -0.72 14.16
N CYS A 61 -6.42 -1.13 13.28
CA CYS A 61 -6.23 -0.51 11.98
C CYS A 61 -7.39 -0.88 11.03
N GLY A 62 -7.82 0.07 10.20
CA GLY A 62 -8.82 -0.21 9.14
C GLY A 62 -8.30 -1.19 8.08
N HIS A 63 -6.97 -1.26 7.90
CA HIS A 63 -6.32 -2.26 7.06
C HIS A 63 -6.14 -3.58 7.84
N VAL A 64 -7.23 -4.33 7.97
CA VAL A 64 -7.27 -5.58 8.76
C VAL A 64 -6.29 -6.62 8.22
N PHE A 65 -6.27 -6.83 6.90
CA PHE A 65 -5.45 -7.86 6.26
C PHE A 65 -3.93 -7.61 6.41
N PRO A 66 -3.40 -6.40 6.13
CA PRO A 66 -1.98 -6.08 6.36
C PRO A 66 -1.50 -6.34 7.78
N TRP A 67 -2.31 -6.05 8.80
CA TRP A 67 -1.93 -6.35 10.17
C TRP A 67 -1.84 -7.86 10.41
N GLN A 68 -2.80 -8.66 9.92
CA GLN A 68 -2.78 -10.11 10.09
C GLN A 68 -1.50 -10.72 9.51
N VAL A 69 -1.08 -10.27 8.32
CA VAL A 69 0.19 -10.72 7.70
C VAL A 69 1.40 -10.15 8.45
N ALA A 70 1.34 -8.91 8.92
CA ALA A 70 2.43 -8.31 9.68
C ALA A 70 2.71 -9.02 11.02
N ARG A 71 1.79 -9.83 11.54
CA ARG A 71 2.03 -10.69 12.71
C ARG A 71 3.13 -11.72 12.50
N PHE A 72 3.46 -12.08 11.26
CA PHE A 72 4.59 -12.96 10.99
C PHE A 72 5.93 -12.29 11.34
N PHE A 73 5.99 -10.95 11.32
CA PHE A 73 7.14 -10.16 11.78
C PHE A 73 7.07 -9.88 13.29
N LYS A 74 6.77 -10.91 14.10
CA LYS A 74 6.86 -10.86 15.57
C LYS A 74 8.20 -10.21 15.95
N ASN A 75 8.17 -9.22 16.84
CA ASN A 75 9.34 -8.54 17.45
C ASN A 75 9.72 -7.15 16.89
N ARG A 76 8.91 -6.52 16.04
CA ARG A 76 9.12 -5.10 15.70
C ARG A 76 8.53 -4.20 16.80
N PRO A 77 9.35 -3.40 17.52
CA PRO A 77 8.85 -2.48 18.54
C PRO A 77 8.05 -1.36 17.90
N SER A 78 6.92 -1.00 18.53
CA SER A 78 6.12 0.13 18.10
C SER A 78 6.79 1.44 18.50
N GLY A 79 6.73 2.45 17.62
CA GLY A 79 7.39 3.74 17.85
C GLY A 79 7.46 4.59 16.58
N PRO A 80 8.24 5.69 16.61
CA PRO A 80 8.45 6.53 15.44
C PRO A 80 9.12 5.75 14.30
N TYR A 81 8.74 6.11 13.07
CA TYR A 81 9.34 5.56 11.86
C TYR A 81 10.70 6.21 11.61
N SER A 82 11.72 5.41 11.32
CA SER A 82 13.01 5.96 10.90
C SER A 82 12.91 6.51 9.47
N ALA A 83 13.80 7.45 9.11
CA ALA A 83 13.87 7.98 7.75
C ALA A 83 14.05 6.85 6.72
N PHE A 84 14.90 5.86 7.05
CA PHE A 84 15.11 4.68 6.21
C PHE A 84 13.82 3.88 6.00
N GLU A 85 13.00 3.67 7.03
CA GLU A 85 11.73 2.95 6.90
C GLU A 85 10.72 3.69 6.03
N LEU A 86 10.67 5.02 6.13
CA LEU A 86 9.85 5.85 5.27
C LEU A 86 10.33 5.83 3.81
N ILE A 87 11.65 5.88 3.59
CA ILE A 87 12.25 5.76 2.25
C ILE A 87 11.92 4.39 1.65
N VAL A 88 12.11 3.30 2.40
CA VAL A 88 11.78 1.94 1.93
C VAL A 88 10.30 1.81 1.59
N THR A 89 9.42 2.35 2.43
CA THR A 89 7.97 2.34 2.19
C THR A 89 7.61 3.16 0.94
N GLY A 90 8.19 4.35 0.80
CA GLY A 90 8.00 5.23 -0.35
C GLY A 90 8.52 4.62 -1.66
N ALA A 91 9.72 4.04 -1.63
CA ALA A 91 10.32 3.34 -2.76
C ALA A 91 9.49 2.11 -3.18
N ALA A 92 9.00 1.33 -2.21
CA ALA A 92 8.10 0.21 -2.50
C ALA A 92 6.82 0.69 -3.18
N LEU A 93 6.15 1.72 -2.66
CA LEU A 93 4.96 2.29 -3.29
C LEU A 93 5.25 2.84 -4.69
N LEU A 94 6.38 3.52 -4.86
CA LEU A 94 6.82 4.04 -6.16
C LEU A 94 7.07 2.92 -7.16
N LEU A 95 7.65 1.80 -6.74
CA LEU A 95 7.85 0.64 -7.62
C LEU A 95 6.52 -0.04 -7.96
N LEU A 96 5.65 -0.27 -6.97
CA LEU A 96 4.34 -0.90 -7.18
C LEU A 96 3.48 -0.14 -8.20
N ILE A 97 3.49 1.19 -8.10
CA ILE A 97 2.67 2.08 -8.94
C ILE A 97 3.40 2.47 -10.22
N GLY A 98 4.68 2.84 -10.12
CA GLY A 98 5.47 3.45 -11.18
C GLY A 98 6.07 2.44 -12.16
N PHE A 99 6.51 1.27 -11.71
CA PHE A 99 7.08 0.25 -12.60
C PHE A 99 6.17 -0.11 -13.79
N PRO A 100 4.89 -0.47 -13.59
CA PRO A 100 4.05 -0.91 -14.70
C PRO A 100 3.72 0.24 -15.67
N GLN A 101 3.96 1.51 -15.30
CA GLN A 101 3.69 2.67 -16.14
C GLN A 101 4.55 2.70 -17.39
N ILE A 102 5.74 2.08 -17.38
CA ILE A 102 6.64 1.99 -18.55
C ILE A 102 5.98 1.22 -19.71
N TRP A 103 5.00 0.36 -19.41
CA TRP A 103 4.29 -0.44 -20.40
C TRP A 103 2.81 -0.10 -20.52
N LEU A 104 2.14 0.24 -19.41
CA LEU A 104 0.71 0.54 -19.39
C LEU A 104 0.34 1.69 -20.33
N TRP A 105 1.19 2.70 -20.52
CA TRP A 105 0.91 3.82 -21.41
C TRP A 105 0.64 3.40 -22.87
N ARG A 106 1.12 2.22 -23.29
CA ARG A 106 0.85 1.63 -24.62
C ARG A 106 -0.55 0.99 -24.71
N HIS A 107 -1.19 0.73 -23.57
CA HIS A 107 -2.54 0.16 -23.46
C HIS A 107 -3.46 1.14 -22.72
N PHE A 108 -3.92 2.16 -23.45
CA PHE A 108 -4.62 3.32 -22.87
C PHE A 108 -5.79 2.96 -21.94
N ALA A 109 -6.61 1.98 -22.31
CA ALA A 109 -7.73 1.53 -21.46
C ALA A 109 -7.25 0.95 -20.12
N ALA A 110 -6.20 0.11 -20.13
CA ALA A 110 -5.63 -0.47 -18.92
C ALA A 110 -4.94 0.61 -18.07
N PHE A 111 -4.27 1.58 -18.70
CA PHE A 111 -3.68 2.73 -18.03
C PHE A 111 -4.71 3.57 -17.28
N ILE A 112 -5.82 3.94 -17.94
CA ILE A 112 -6.91 4.70 -17.30
C ILE A 112 -7.50 3.90 -16.15
N LEU A 113 -7.83 2.63 -16.38
CA LEU A 113 -8.42 1.78 -15.34
C LEU A 113 -7.50 1.65 -14.13
N PHE A 114 -6.20 1.43 -14.35
CA PHE A 114 -5.19 1.36 -13.31
C PHE A 114 -5.18 2.64 -12.44
N TRP A 115 -5.11 3.80 -13.08
CA TRP A 115 -5.06 5.09 -12.37
C TRP A 115 -6.37 5.42 -11.68
N ALA A 116 -7.52 5.12 -12.28
CA ALA A 116 -8.83 5.31 -11.66
C ALA A 116 -8.95 4.48 -10.36
N LEU A 117 -8.63 3.18 -10.43
CA LEU A 117 -8.66 2.29 -9.26
C LEU A 117 -7.67 2.75 -8.18
N THR A 118 -6.44 3.08 -8.57
CA THR A 118 -5.39 3.56 -7.66
C THR A 118 -5.79 4.88 -7.00
N ALA A 119 -6.35 5.84 -7.76
CA ALA A 119 -6.80 7.11 -7.23
C ALA A 119 -7.92 6.93 -6.20
N VAL A 120 -8.93 6.11 -6.49
CA VAL A 120 -10.01 5.82 -5.53
C VAL A 120 -9.46 5.13 -4.28
N ALA A 121 -8.55 4.16 -4.43
CA ALA A 121 -7.90 3.50 -3.29
C ALA A 121 -7.15 4.51 -2.40
N VAL A 122 -6.32 5.37 -3.00
CA VAL A 122 -5.57 6.42 -2.30
C VAL A 122 -6.52 7.40 -1.62
N MET A 123 -7.60 7.81 -2.27
CA MET A 123 -8.60 8.70 -1.67
C MET A 123 -9.26 8.06 -0.45
N GLN A 124 -9.69 6.80 -0.54
CA GLN A 124 -10.27 6.08 0.60
C GLN A 124 -9.28 5.98 1.77
N VAL A 125 -8.02 5.63 1.49
CA VAL A 125 -6.96 5.59 2.51
C VAL A 125 -6.76 6.97 3.13
N ARG A 126 -6.54 8.00 2.31
CA ARG A 126 -6.13 9.33 2.77
C ARG A 126 -7.22 10.05 3.54
N PHE A 127 -8.46 9.96 3.08
CA PHE A 127 -9.58 10.76 3.58
C PHE A 127 -10.43 10.03 4.61
N VAL A 128 -10.42 8.69 4.63
CA VAL A 128 -11.21 7.92 5.59
C VAL A 128 -10.31 7.18 6.56
N VAL A 129 -9.47 6.26 6.06
CA VAL A 129 -8.69 5.36 6.93
C VAL A 129 -7.65 6.12 7.75
N CYS A 130 -6.85 6.99 7.13
CA CYS A 130 -5.82 7.79 7.79
C CYS A 130 -6.41 8.85 8.73
N ARG A 131 -7.59 9.41 8.42
CA ARG A 131 -8.23 10.40 9.30
C ARG A 131 -8.81 9.77 10.56
N ALA A 132 -9.26 8.52 10.47
CA ALA A 132 -9.78 7.74 11.60
C ALA A 132 -8.69 6.91 12.31
N CYS A 133 -7.42 7.14 11.98
CA CYS A 133 -6.28 6.43 12.51
C CYS A 133 -5.73 7.14 13.75
N ASP A 134 -5.43 6.38 14.80
CA ASP A 134 -4.89 6.89 16.06
C ASP A 134 -3.35 6.88 16.10
N ASN A 135 -2.69 6.53 14.98
CA ASN A 135 -1.22 6.52 14.90
C ASN A 135 -0.68 7.95 14.81
N GLY A 136 -0.15 8.47 15.92
CA GLY A 136 0.47 9.79 16.01
C GLY A 136 1.81 9.92 15.28
N TYR A 137 2.48 8.81 14.96
CA TYR A 137 3.74 8.80 14.21
C TYR A 137 3.55 8.71 12.69
N CYS A 138 2.31 8.53 12.22
CA CYS A 138 2.03 8.35 10.80
C CYS A 138 2.17 9.68 10.03
N PRO A 139 3.04 9.78 9.02
CA PRO A 139 3.19 11.00 8.21
C PRO A 139 1.92 11.39 7.44
N ALA A 140 1.03 10.43 7.15
CA ALA A 140 -0.24 10.70 6.48
C ALA A 140 -1.35 11.15 7.46
N ASN A 141 -1.14 10.99 8.77
CA ASN A 141 -2.09 11.43 9.78
C ASN A 141 -1.88 12.92 10.07
N LYS A 142 -2.97 13.69 10.02
CA LYS A 142 -2.94 15.13 10.35
C LYS A 142 -2.94 15.38 11.85
N LYS A 143 -3.42 14.41 12.66
CA LYS A 143 -3.31 14.47 14.12
C LYS A 143 -1.89 14.08 14.51
N LYS A 144 -0.93 15.00 14.38
CA LYS A 144 0.33 14.88 15.11
C LYS A 144 -0.02 14.82 16.59
N GLN A 145 0.35 13.75 17.28
CA GLN A 145 0.41 13.81 18.73
C GLN A 145 1.54 14.78 19.07
N ILE A 146 1.17 16.01 19.39
CA ILE A 146 1.99 16.89 20.21
C ILE A 146 2.02 16.16 21.56
N ASN A 147 3.18 15.61 21.94
CA ASN A 147 3.34 15.11 23.31
C ASN A 147 3.06 16.27 24.28
N PRO A 148 2.37 16.04 25.42
CA PRO A 148 2.48 16.94 26.56
C PRO A 148 3.94 17.02 27.05
#